data_AF-A0A961UF25-F1
#
_entry.id   AF-A0A961UF25-F1
#
_cell.length_a   1.000
_cell.length_b   1.000
_cell.length_c   1.000
_cell.angle_alpha   90.00
_cell.angle_beta   90.00
_cell.angle_gamma   90.00
#
_symmetry.space_group_name_H-M   'P 1'
#
loop_
_entity.id
_entity.type
_entity.pdbx_description
1 polymer ?
#
loop_
_entity_poly.entity_id
_entity_poly.type
_entity_poly.pdbx_seq_one_letter_code
_entity_poly.pdbx_strand_id
1 'polypeptide(L)'
;MMAESTMVIVMTSIAALGALAMLIAAIRTSYAIEKRSDGTVLWRGLPRYTNMFRTAFGGKSVAQDEETRELIGKMRKQLLFMAAFIALMILTVILNR
;
A
#
# COMPACT_ATOMS: atom_id res chain seq x y z
N MET A 1 -32.89 11.95 5.08
CA MET A 1 -31.86 12.91 5.56
C MET A 1 -31.01 12.36 6.71
N MET A 2 -31.45 12.29 7.99
CA MET A 2 -30.52 11.87 9.07
C MET A 2 -29.95 10.45 8.95
N ALA A 3 -30.75 9.47 8.48
CA ALA A 3 -30.30 8.08 8.33
C ALA A 3 -29.26 7.89 7.21
N GLU A 4 -29.38 8.64 6.12
CA GLU A 4 -28.40 8.66 5.02
C GLU A 4 -27.05 9.21 5.48
N SER A 5 -27.06 10.32 6.23
CA SER A 5 -25.84 10.93 6.75
C SER A 5 -25.09 9.96 7.68
N THR A 6 -25.80 9.28 8.58
CA THR A 6 -25.20 8.29 9.48
C THR A 6 -24.61 7.10 8.72
N MET A 7 -25.31 6.58 7.71
CA MET A 7 -24.82 5.47 6.89
C MET A 7 -23.53 5.85 6.14
N VAL A 8 -23.47 7.04 5.55
CA VAL A 8 -22.26 7.54 4.86
C VAL A 8 -21.09 7.70 5.84
N ILE A 9 -21.33 8.22 7.05
CA ILE A 9 -20.29 8.37 8.08
C ILE A 9 -19.74 6.99 8.50
N VAL A 10 -20.60 6.01 8.74
CA VAL A 10 -20.16 4.66 9.12
C VAL A 10 -19.36 4.00 8.00
N MET A 11 -19.84 4.08 6.76
CA MET A 11 -19.17 3.51 5.59
C MET A 11 -17.80 4.16 5.35
N THR A 12 -17.70 5.48 5.44
CA THR A 12 -16.43 6.20 5.28
C THR A 12 -15.44 5.93 6.43
N SER A 13 -15.94 5.76 7.66
CA SER A 13 -15.11 5.40 8.83
C SER A 13 -14.54 4.00 8.70
N ILE A 14 -15.36 3.02 8.32
CA ILE A 14 -14.90 1.64 8.04
C ILE A 14 -13.88 1.65 6.89
N ALA A 15 -14.17 2.42 5.84
CA ALA A 15 -13.28 2.57 4.70
C ALA A 15 -11.90 3.13 5.11
N ALA A 16 -11.87 4.17 5.94
CA ALA A 16 -10.63 4.75 6.45
C ALA A 16 -9.78 3.75 7.25
N LEU A 17 -10.42 2.95 8.11
CA LEU A 17 -9.73 1.89 8.86
C LEU A 17 -9.18 0.80 7.94
N GLY A 18 -9.94 0.41 6.90
CA GLY A 18 -9.47 -0.52 5.88
C GLY A 18 -8.24 -0.02 5.13
N ALA A 19 -8.24 1.26 4.72
CA ALA A 19 -7.08 1.92 4.09
C ALA A 19 -5.86 1.92 5.02
N LEU A 20 -6.05 2.23 6.30
CA LEU A 20 -4.96 2.22 7.27
C LEU A 20 -4.35 0.81 7.43
N ALA A 21 -5.18 -0.22 7.55
CA ALA A 21 -4.72 -1.61 7.66
C ALA A 21 -3.93 -2.06 6.41
N MET A 22 -4.40 -1.71 5.21
CA MET A 22 -3.70 -1.99 3.97
C MET A 22 -2.34 -1.30 3.88
N LEU A 23 -2.27 -0.03 4.30
CA LEU A 23 -1.03 0.74 4.30
C LEU A 23 0.00 0.12 5.23
N ILE A 24 -0.42 -0.28 6.44
CA ILE A 24 0.45 -0.99 7.40
C ILE A 24 0.96 -2.30 6.79
N ALA A 25 0.09 -3.07 6.11
CA ALA A 25 0.49 -4.32 5.47
C ALA A 25 1.52 -4.09 4.34
N ALA A 26 1.32 -3.08 3.50
CA ALA A 26 2.25 -2.71 2.44
C ALA A 26 3.62 -2.29 2.98
N ILE A 27 3.63 -1.51 4.07
CA ILE A 27 4.85 -1.11 4.78
C ILE A 27 5.59 -2.35 5.31
N ARG A 28 4.90 -3.28 5.98
CA ARG A 28 5.49 -4.53 6.48
C ARG A 28 6.10 -5.37 5.36
N THR A 29 5.40 -5.48 4.22
CA THR A 29 5.92 -6.22 3.06
C THR A 29 7.15 -5.53 2.47
N SER A 30 7.18 -4.19 2.42
CA SER A 30 8.38 -3.44 2.00
C SER A 30 9.58 -3.73 2.91
N TYR A 31 9.39 -3.75 4.23
CA TYR A 31 10.44 -4.10 5.18
C TYR A 31 10.98 -5.53 4.97
N ALA A 32 10.10 -6.50 4.69
CA ALA A 32 10.50 -7.87 4.45
C ALA A 32 11.34 -8.05 3.17
N ILE A 33 11.01 -7.31 2.10
CA ILE A 33 11.78 -7.27 0.85
C ILE A 33 13.16 -6.64 1.09
N GLU A 34 13.21 -5.59 1.91
CA GLU A 34 14.45 -4.85 2.16
C GLU A 34 15.43 -5.63 3.05
N LYS A 35 14.94 -6.38 4.04
CA LYS A 35 15.79 -7.29 4.84
C LYS A 35 16.55 -8.31 3.96
N ARG A 36 16.02 -8.61 2.77
CA ARG A 36 16.58 -9.57 1.80
C ARG A 36 17.41 -8.91 0.71
N SER A 37 17.19 -7.64 0.45
CA SER A 37 17.94 -6.88 -0.55
C SER A 37 19.24 -6.37 0.08
N ASP A 38 20.34 -6.36 -0.68
CA ASP A 38 21.64 -5.87 -0.19
C ASP A 38 21.44 -4.52 0.49
N GLY A 39 21.74 -4.50 1.79
CA GLY A 39 21.48 -3.41 2.73
C GLY A 39 22.32 -2.16 2.49
N THR A 40 22.46 -1.75 1.22
CA THR A 40 22.96 -0.44 0.82
C THR A 40 21.96 0.62 1.27
N VAL A 41 22.06 0.93 2.56
CA VAL A 41 21.56 2.13 3.19
C VAL A 41 21.96 3.29 2.27
N LEU A 42 21.04 4.21 1.99
CA LEU A 42 21.42 5.49 1.37
C LEU A 42 22.60 6.08 2.16
N TRP A 43 23.46 6.83 1.47
CA TRP A 43 24.71 7.44 1.95
C TRP A 43 24.63 8.27 3.27
N ARG A 44 23.46 8.36 3.90
CA ARG A 44 23.18 9.14 5.12
C ARG A 44 22.55 8.35 6.28
N GLY A 45 22.56 7.02 6.26
CA GLY A 45 21.97 6.23 7.36
C GLY A 45 20.45 6.35 7.44
N LEU A 46 19.83 7.04 6.48
CA LEU A 46 18.39 7.10 6.37
C LEU A 46 17.89 5.80 5.75
N PRO A 47 16.80 5.28 6.32
CA PRO A 47 16.04 4.27 5.65
C PRO A 47 15.69 4.74 4.22
N ARG A 48 15.97 3.97 3.16
CA ARG A 48 15.44 4.23 1.79
C ARG A 48 13.90 4.12 1.71
N TYR A 49 13.23 4.09 2.86
CA TYR A 49 12.06 3.30 3.22
C TYR A 49 10.72 3.98 2.91
N THR A 50 10.56 4.58 1.74
CA THR A 50 9.23 5.12 1.38
C THR A 50 8.90 4.97 -0.08
N ASN A 51 9.86 4.56 -0.91
CA ASN A 51 9.59 4.39 -2.33
C ASN A 51 9.01 3.00 -2.61
N MET A 52 7.80 2.75 -2.06
CA MET A 52 7.03 1.53 -2.29
C MET A 52 6.91 1.22 -3.79
N PHE A 53 6.78 2.27 -4.61
CA PHE A 53 6.74 2.15 -6.06
C PHE A 53 8.04 1.53 -6.62
N ARG A 54 9.21 2.05 -6.24
CA ARG A 54 10.50 1.50 -6.71
C ARG A 54 10.70 0.03 -6.31
N THR A 55 10.24 -0.35 -5.11
CA THR A 55 10.31 -1.74 -4.62
C THR A 55 9.32 -2.63 -5.37
N ALA A 56 8.09 -2.17 -5.60
CA ALA A 56 7.07 -2.90 -6.35
C ALA A 56 7.46 -3.15 -7.81
N PHE A 57 8.23 -2.25 -8.44
CA PHE A 57 8.70 -2.42 -9.81
C PHE A 57 10.02 -3.18 -9.94
N GLY A 58 10.60 -3.71 -8.86
CA GLY A 58 11.78 -4.56 -8.92
C GLY A 58 13.02 -3.83 -9.43
N GLY A 59 13.27 -2.61 -8.94
CA GLY A 59 14.45 -1.83 -9.32
C GLY A 59 15.77 -2.59 -9.08
N LYS A 60 16.84 -2.20 -9.78
CA LYS A 60 18.16 -2.88 -9.82
C LYS A 60 18.82 -3.23 -8.48
N SER A 61 18.37 -2.66 -7.37
CA SER A 61 18.91 -2.89 -6.03
C SER A 61 18.02 -3.79 -5.16
N VAL A 62 16.96 -4.37 -5.73
CA VAL A 62 16.06 -5.30 -5.05
C VAL A 62 16.59 -6.71 -5.31
N ALA A 63 16.67 -7.54 -4.27
CA ALA A 63 17.09 -8.92 -4.43
C ALA A 63 16.22 -9.65 -5.47
N GLN A 64 16.88 -10.49 -6.27
CA GLN A 64 16.26 -11.19 -7.39
C GLN A 64 15.98 -12.66 -7.06
N ASP A 65 16.07 -13.05 -5.79
CA ASP A 65 15.69 -14.38 -5.32
C ASP A 65 14.17 -14.61 -5.39
N GLU A 66 13.78 -15.88 -5.49
CA GLU A 66 12.38 -16.29 -5.67
C GLU A 66 11.49 -15.79 -4.52
N GLU A 67 11.98 -15.87 -3.27
CA GLU A 67 11.24 -15.42 -2.09
C GLU A 67 10.99 -13.90 -2.11
N THR A 68 11.96 -13.11 -2.57
CA THR A 68 11.79 -11.66 -2.77
C THR A 68 10.77 -11.35 -3.88
N ARG A 69 10.75 -12.12 -4.98
CA ARG A 69 9.77 -11.94 -6.07
C ARG A 69 8.34 -12.23 -5.62
N GLU A 70 8.13 -13.24 -4.77
CA GLU A 70 6.83 -13.48 -4.16
C GLU A 70 6.36 -12.31 -3.30
N LEU A 71 7.26 -11.73 -2.50
CA LEU A 71 6.96 -10.56 -1.68
C LEU A 71 6.64 -9.34 -2.54
N ILE A 72 7.36 -9.11 -3.65
CA ILE A 72 7.02 -8.07 -4.63
C ILE A 72 5.62 -8.32 -5.22
N GLY A 73 5.28 -9.57 -5.53
CA GLY A 73 3.94 -9.96 -5.99
C GLY A 73 2.85 -9.62 -4.97
N LYS A 74 3.09 -9.93 -3.69
CA LYS A 74 2.20 -9.55 -2.57
C LYS A 74 2.04 -8.03 -2.48
N MET A 75 3.15 -7.31 -2.57
CA MET A 75 3.16 -5.84 -2.53
C MET A 75 2.40 -5.21 -3.69
N ARG A 76 2.57 -5.73 -4.92
CA ARG A 76 1.79 -5.28 -6.09
C ARG A 76 0.29 -5.50 -5.89
N LYS A 77 -0.11 -6.67 -5.36
CA LYS A 77 -1.52 -6.95 -5.04
C LYS A 77 -2.08 -5.96 -4.01
N GLN A 78 -1.32 -5.67 -2.95
CA GLN A 78 -1.72 -4.67 -1.95
C GLN A 78 -1.89 -3.28 -2.57
N LEU A 79 -0.95 -2.84 -3.43
CA LEU A 79 -1.03 -1.54 -4.10
C LEU A 79 -2.20 -1.47 -5.10
N LEU A 80 -2.45 -2.53 -5.86
CA LEU A 80 -3.61 -2.62 -6.76
C LEU A 80 -4.93 -2.57 -5.99
N PHE A 81 -5.00 -3.29 -4.87
CA PHE A 81 -6.19 -3.29 -4.03
C PHE A 81 -6.43 -1.92 -3.40
N MET A 82 -5.37 -1.23 -2.94
CA MET A 82 -5.45 0.15 -2.48
C MET A 82 -5.92 1.11 -3.60
N ALA A 83 -5.38 0.98 -4.81
CA ALA A 83 -5.79 1.81 -5.95
C ALA A 83 -7.26 1.60 -6.32
N ALA A 84 -7.72 0.34 -6.38
CA ALA A 84 -9.12 -0.01 -6.61
C ALA A 84 -10.03 0.55 -5.51
N PHE A 85 -9.60 0.46 -4.25
CA PHE A 85 -10.32 0.99 -3.11
C PHE A 85 -10.50 2.51 -3.18
N ILE A 86 -9.44 3.25 -3.50
CA ILE A 86 -9.49 4.71 -3.69
C ILE A 86 -10.41 5.06 -4.86
N ALA A 87 -10.30 4.35 -5.99
CA ALA A 87 -11.15 4.57 -7.16
C ALA A 87 -12.64 4.36 -6.83
N LEU A 88 -12.98 3.31 -6.07
CA LEU A 88 -14.34 3.05 -5.63
C LEU A 88 -14.84 4.15 -4.69
N MET A 89 -14.01 4.63 -3.77
CA MET A 89 -14.37 5.76 -2.90
C MET A 89 -14.67 7.04 -3.69
N ILE A 90 -13.82 7.37 -4.67
CA ILE A 90 -14.03 8.52 -5.56
C ILE A 90 -15.33 8.37 -6.36
N LEU A 91 -15.56 7.19 -6.94
CA LEU A 91 -16.78 6.91 -7.69
C LEU A 91 -18.02 7.07 -6.82
N THR A 92 -18.00 6.54 -5.60
CA THR A 92 -19.10 6.69 -4.63
C THR A 92 -19.37 8.17 -4.35
N VAL A 93 -18.33 8.97 -4.11
CA VAL A 93 -18.47 10.42 -3.86
C VAL A 93 -19.04 11.17 -5.07
N ILE A 94 -18.64 10.80 -6.29
CA ILE A 94 -19.14 11.43 -7.52
C ILE A 94 -20.61 11.07 -7.77
N LEU A 95 -21.00 9.81 -7.56
CA LEU A 95 -22.38 9.35 -7.77
C LEU A 95 -23.36 9.88 -6.72
N ASN A 96 -22.87 10.23 -5.53
CA ASN A 96 -23.68 10.75 -4.42
C ASN A 96 -23.71 12.29 -4.38
N ARG A 97 -23.18 12.97 -5.42
CA ARG A 97 -23.31 14.42 -5.64
C ARG A 97 -24.54 14.73 -6.49
#